data_AF-A0A915ZM17-F1
#
_entry.id   AF-A0A915ZM17-F1
#
_cell.length_a   1.000
_cell.length_b   1.000
_cell.length_c   1.000
_cell.angle_alpha   90.00
_cell.angle_beta   90.00
_cell.angle_gamma   90.00
#
_symmetry.space_group_name_H-M   'P 1'
#
loop_
_entity.id
_entity.type
_entity.pdbx_description
1 polymer ?
#
loop_
_entity_poly.entity_id
_entity_poly.type
_entity_poly.pdbx_seq_one_letter_code
_entity_poly.pdbx_strand_id
1 'polypeptide(L)'
;MDSSNLVKPCSGCLKTYSLNFFDGKKTCNACRLSNKNRQVTSCTNRKRQIEEEEHEKIKTNYHICIEDLPEIIVENIIKYKENTHPDSSDTFEVSCFIDITEFQDESKVIADNIAEVISETDEYNWIYNTKTENKKGVTYYYLCSQNNELSKKPRKNPDITKQRDRESMDRYNCKGRIKILIDETEHIAYIVIKHHILHNLPPDVSVPETIKQFIKDNVDLFPQIIYSQLVTSGMDINIRQKQIHYWWPVYMIKQYKQHENSFILAQDWLNEFNYSTLFIMDSSVHAIAFLTGFEKLLKEQNIIISECDNTNDQKYELYALIVEVNGTGFPLAYLFLEINGESDKDFAQISAAQMTWPEIKIQLCKWHIQRAVETKLKDYRAITRTNYDEYQANRKFTFIDKQFIPIVSANKKTKIRFCPEEYRPFIWNLMNQHLHLHPLIPNSTGQFLDANQIYEHAVQKMYSYCKENSLVWVWSYMWNEWYREGHWEL
;
A
#
# COMPACT_ATOMS: atom_id res chain seq x y z
N MET A 1 -71.45 -18.96 -43.46
CA MET A 1 -70.88 -18.22 -44.59
C MET A 1 -69.57 -17.64 -44.12
N ASP A 2 -68.47 -18.19 -44.65
CA ASP A 2 -67.11 -17.94 -44.21
C ASP A 2 -66.69 -16.47 -44.35
N SER A 3 -66.32 -15.86 -43.23
CA SER A 3 -65.65 -14.57 -43.17
C SER A 3 -64.14 -14.70 -43.45
N SER A 4 -63.77 -15.44 -44.50
CA SER A 4 -62.38 -15.64 -44.94
C SER A 4 -62.21 -15.13 -46.37
N ASN A 5 -61.88 -13.83 -46.48
CA ASN A 5 -61.09 -13.16 -47.55
C ASN A 5 -61.58 -11.74 -47.85
N LEU A 6 -61.65 -10.89 -46.82
CA LEU A 6 -61.74 -9.45 -47.02
C LEU A 6 -60.32 -8.91 -47.28
N VAL A 7 -60.06 -8.52 -48.52
CA VAL A 7 -58.78 -8.00 -49.01
C VAL A 7 -58.91 -6.48 -49.25
N LYS A 8 -57.91 -5.68 -48.85
CA LYS A 8 -57.94 -4.21 -48.97
C LYS A 8 -56.68 -3.69 -49.68
N PRO A 9 -56.78 -2.68 -50.58
CA PRO A 9 -55.62 -2.05 -51.20
C PRO A 9 -54.89 -1.11 -50.24
N CYS A 10 -53.56 -1.15 -50.25
CA CYS A 10 -52.71 -0.25 -49.49
C CYS A 10 -52.56 1.10 -50.18
N SER A 11 -52.88 2.20 -49.49
CA SER A 11 -52.69 3.55 -50.04
C SER A 11 -51.24 3.97 -50.29
N GLY A 12 -50.25 3.25 -49.74
CA GLY A 12 -48.83 3.56 -49.91
C GLY A 12 -48.16 2.85 -51.10
N CYS A 13 -48.43 1.55 -51.28
CA CYS A 13 -47.84 0.75 -52.37
C CYS A 13 -48.85 0.25 -53.41
N LEU A 14 -50.14 0.60 -53.24
CA LEU A 14 -51.27 0.27 -54.12
C LEU A 14 -51.55 -1.23 -54.32
N LYS A 15 -50.83 -2.11 -53.60
CA LYS A 15 -51.05 -3.57 -53.60
C LYS A 15 -52.16 -3.98 -52.61
N THR A 16 -52.90 -5.03 -52.95
CA THR A 16 -53.98 -5.61 -52.15
C THR A 16 -53.46 -6.65 -51.16
N TYR A 17 -53.79 -6.49 -49.87
CA TYR A 17 -53.43 -7.44 -48.82
C TYR A 17 -54.64 -7.80 -47.96
N SER A 18 -54.60 -8.96 -47.30
CA SER A 18 -55.57 -9.32 -46.27
C SER A 18 -55.60 -8.28 -45.16
N LEU A 19 -56.77 -8.06 -44.54
CA LEU A 19 -56.96 -7.08 -43.47
C LEU A 19 -55.94 -7.19 -42.33
N ASN A 20 -55.41 -8.39 -42.06
CA ASN A 20 -54.40 -8.62 -41.02
C ASN A 20 -53.08 -7.86 -41.25
N PHE A 21 -52.81 -7.38 -42.46
CA PHE A 21 -51.63 -6.56 -42.80
C PHE A 21 -51.84 -5.05 -42.61
N PHE A 22 -53.04 -4.66 -42.21
CA PHE A 22 -53.48 -3.30 -41.98
C PHE A 22 -53.97 -3.19 -40.54
N ASP A 23 -53.07 -2.89 -39.62
CA ASP A 23 -53.37 -2.68 -38.19
C ASP A 23 -54.31 -1.47 -37.99
N GLY A 24 -55.60 -1.64 -38.33
CA GLY A 24 -56.68 -0.65 -38.33
C GLY A 24 -56.56 0.51 -39.32
N LYS A 25 -55.59 0.52 -40.24
CA LYS A 25 -55.15 1.75 -40.93
C LYS A 25 -55.06 1.59 -42.47
N LYS A 26 -54.95 2.72 -43.20
CA LYS A 26 -55.05 2.75 -44.69
C LYS A 26 -53.77 2.29 -45.43
N THR A 27 -52.65 2.13 -44.73
CA THR A 27 -51.34 1.72 -45.29
C THR A 27 -50.87 0.44 -44.61
N CYS A 28 -50.30 -0.50 -45.37
CA CYS A 28 -49.82 -1.77 -44.83
C CYS A 28 -48.62 -1.58 -43.90
N ASN A 29 -48.37 -2.58 -43.05
CA ASN A 29 -47.31 -2.55 -42.04
C ASN A 29 -45.91 -2.30 -42.64
N ALA A 30 -45.61 -2.87 -43.82
CA ALA A 30 -44.32 -2.68 -44.50
C ALA A 30 -44.09 -1.23 -44.97
N CYS A 31 -45.10 -0.59 -45.57
CA CYS A 31 -45.00 0.82 -45.98
C CYS A 31 -44.85 1.75 -44.78
N ARG A 32 -45.45 1.41 -43.64
CA ARG A 32 -45.28 2.15 -42.38
C ARG A 32 -43.90 2.02 -41.79
N LEU A 33 -43.34 0.81 -41.76
CA LEU A 33 -41.98 0.59 -41.30
C LEU A 33 -40.99 1.37 -42.16
N SER A 34 -41.17 1.33 -43.48
CA SER A 34 -40.35 2.09 -44.43
C SER A 34 -40.47 3.61 -44.23
N ASN A 35 -41.67 4.16 -44.05
CA ASN A 35 -41.86 5.58 -43.78
C ASN A 35 -41.31 6.01 -42.41
N LYS A 36 -41.44 5.16 -41.39
CA LYS A 36 -40.89 5.41 -40.06
C LYS A 36 -39.36 5.43 -40.12
N ASN A 37 -38.76 4.47 -40.83
CA ASN A 37 -37.32 4.46 -41.07
C ASN A 37 -36.88 5.69 -41.87
N ARG A 38 -37.61 6.09 -42.91
CA ARG A 38 -37.30 7.27 -43.73
C ARG A 38 -37.42 8.59 -42.96
N GLN A 39 -38.40 8.71 -42.05
CA GLN A 39 -38.51 9.85 -41.12
C GLN A 39 -37.36 9.86 -40.12
N VAL A 40 -36.98 8.71 -39.56
CA VAL A 40 -35.83 8.59 -38.66
C VAL A 40 -34.55 9.00 -39.40
N THR A 41 -34.24 8.43 -40.57
CA THR A 41 -33.05 8.78 -41.36
C THR A 41 -33.03 10.24 -41.77
N SER A 42 -34.19 10.83 -42.15
CA SER A 42 -34.30 12.25 -42.47
C SER A 42 -34.04 13.15 -41.26
N CYS A 43 -34.55 12.80 -40.08
CA CYS A 43 -34.34 13.57 -38.86
C CYS A 43 -32.87 13.47 -38.39
N THR A 44 -32.24 12.30 -38.52
CA THR A 44 -30.82 12.10 -38.20
C THR A 44 -29.90 12.83 -39.18
N ASN A 45 -30.21 12.82 -40.48
CA ASN A 45 -29.42 13.53 -41.50
C ASN A 45 -29.59 15.05 -41.38
N ARG A 46 -30.80 15.54 -41.04
CA ARG A 46 -31.04 16.97 -40.79
C ARG A 46 -30.36 17.44 -39.51
N LYS A 47 -30.32 16.61 -38.45
CA LYS A 47 -29.49 16.87 -37.26
C LYS A 47 -28.00 16.91 -37.58
N ARG A 48 -27.50 15.97 -38.39
CA ARG A 48 -26.11 15.96 -38.86
C ARG A 48 -25.76 17.17 -39.71
N GLN A 49 -26.64 17.57 -40.63
CA GLN A 49 -26.44 18.78 -41.44
C GLN A 49 -26.50 20.05 -40.60
N ILE A 50 -27.37 20.14 -39.59
CA ILE A 50 -27.39 21.27 -38.66
C ILE A 50 -26.11 21.28 -37.79
N GLU A 51 -25.66 20.12 -37.31
CA GLU A 51 -24.41 19.97 -36.56
C GLU A 51 -23.17 20.27 -37.42
N GLU A 52 -23.19 19.95 -38.73
CA GLU A 52 -22.13 20.24 -39.70
C GLU A 52 -22.14 21.71 -40.14
N GLU A 53 -23.31 22.32 -40.34
CA GLU A 53 -23.48 23.76 -40.65
C GLU A 53 -23.18 24.66 -39.44
N GLU A 54 -23.47 24.22 -38.20
CA GLU A 54 -23.01 24.89 -36.97
C GLU A 54 -21.49 24.75 -36.80
N HIS A 55 -20.92 23.57 -37.07
CA HIS A 55 -19.46 23.37 -37.05
C HIS A 55 -18.72 24.22 -38.10
N GLU A 56 -19.25 24.37 -39.32
CA GLU A 56 -18.64 25.22 -40.36
C GLU A 56 -18.80 26.71 -40.06
N LYS A 57 -19.93 27.15 -39.47
CA LYS A 57 -20.11 28.54 -39.05
C LYS A 57 -19.21 28.95 -37.88
N ILE A 58 -18.85 28.02 -36.98
CA ILE A 58 -18.03 28.33 -35.79
C ILE A 58 -16.52 28.24 -36.07
N LYS A 59 -16.07 27.49 -37.09
CA LYS A 59 -14.65 27.42 -37.51
C LYS A 59 -14.02 28.76 -37.94
N THR A 60 -14.80 29.84 -38.04
CA THR A 60 -14.34 31.15 -38.51
C THR A 60 -14.09 32.19 -37.42
N ASN A 61 -14.25 31.91 -36.11
CA ASN A 61 -13.93 32.91 -35.08
C ASN A 61 -13.56 32.31 -33.70
N TYR A 62 -12.32 32.61 -33.28
CA TYR A 62 -11.71 32.50 -31.94
C TYR A 62 -11.50 31.08 -31.35
N HIS A 63 -10.30 30.54 -31.54
CA HIS A 63 -9.71 29.59 -30.59
C HIS A 63 -9.20 30.39 -29.39
N ILE A 64 -9.54 29.93 -28.20
CA ILE A 64 -9.27 30.64 -26.96
C ILE A 64 -8.20 29.87 -26.19
N CYS A 65 -7.31 30.57 -25.49
CA CYS A 65 -6.33 29.93 -24.63
C CYS A 65 -7.00 29.36 -23.38
N ILE A 66 -6.40 28.35 -22.74
CA ILE A 66 -7.00 27.75 -21.55
C ILE A 66 -7.11 28.75 -20.39
N GLU A 67 -6.23 29.76 -20.36
CA GLU A 67 -6.19 30.84 -19.36
C GLU A 67 -7.42 31.75 -19.40
N ASP A 68 -8.09 31.88 -20.55
CA ASP A 68 -9.28 32.74 -20.68
C ASP A 68 -10.58 31.97 -20.41
N LEU A 69 -10.52 30.64 -20.28
CA LEU A 69 -11.69 29.79 -20.00
C LEU A 69 -12.43 30.21 -18.72
N PRO A 70 -11.76 30.57 -17.61
CA PRO A 70 -12.44 31.00 -16.39
C PRO A 70 -13.31 32.24 -16.60
N GLU A 71 -12.81 33.24 -17.31
CA GLU A 71 -13.54 34.50 -17.55
C GLU A 71 -14.84 34.24 -18.32
N ILE A 72 -14.79 33.37 -19.34
CA ILE A 72 -15.95 32.99 -20.15
C ILE A 72 -17.00 32.29 -19.29
N ILE A 73 -16.58 31.37 -18.43
CA ILE A 73 -17.51 30.65 -17.55
C ILE A 73 -18.16 31.63 -16.58
N VAL A 74 -17.38 32.49 -15.92
CA VAL A 74 -17.88 33.49 -14.96
C VAL A 74 -18.89 34.44 -15.63
N GLU A 75 -18.55 34.99 -16.79
CA GLU A 75 -19.47 35.87 -17.53
C GLU A 75 -20.80 35.19 -17.85
N ASN A 76 -20.76 33.94 -18.31
CA ASN A 76 -21.98 33.20 -18.64
C ASN A 76 -22.78 32.83 -17.39
N ILE A 77 -22.14 32.55 -16.26
CA ILE A 77 -22.82 32.31 -14.99
C ILE A 77 -23.54 33.58 -14.53
N ILE A 78 -22.90 34.75 -14.64
CA ILE A 78 -23.52 36.05 -14.32
C ILE A 78 -24.73 36.29 -15.23
N LYS A 79 -24.56 36.15 -16.55
CA LYS A 79 -25.65 36.29 -17.53
C LYS A 79 -26.81 35.34 -17.24
N TYR A 80 -26.53 34.11 -16.82
CA TYR A 80 -27.58 33.15 -16.46
C TYR A 80 -28.33 33.55 -15.17
N LYS A 81 -27.60 34.01 -14.14
CA LYS A 81 -28.21 34.48 -12.88
C LYS A 81 -29.05 35.75 -13.08
N GLU A 82 -28.67 36.62 -14.02
CA GLU A 82 -29.42 37.85 -14.33
C GLU A 82 -30.69 37.60 -15.17
N ASN A 83 -30.70 36.57 -16.01
CA ASN A 83 -31.80 36.29 -16.94
C ASN A 83 -32.80 35.23 -16.47
N THR A 84 -32.58 34.59 -15.31
CA THR A 84 -33.45 33.52 -14.81
C THR A 84 -34.70 34.08 -14.12
N HIS A 85 -35.85 33.95 -14.80
CA HIS A 85 -37.16 34.07 -14.16
C HIS A 85 -37.57 32.72 -13.53
N PRO A 86 -38.31 32.68 -12.41
CA PRO A 86 -38.63 31.44 -11.68
C PRO A 86 -39.37 30.35 -12.48
N ASP A 87 -39.95 30.70 -13.65
CA ASP A 87 -40.77 29.81 -14.47
C ASP A 87 -40.15 29.45 -15.84
N SER A 88 -38.93 29.91 -16.18
CA SER A 88 -38.26 29.49 -17.41
C SER A 88 -37.42 28.24 -17.19
N SER A 89 -37.57 27.24 -18.06
CA SER A 89 -36.74 26.03 -18.07
C SER A 89 -35.35 26.28 -18.65
N ASP A 90 -34.75 27.43 -18.35
CA ASP A 90 -33.52 27.85 -18.98
C ASP A 90 -32.37 27.03 -18.42
N THR A 91 -31.72 26.28 -19.30
CA THR A 91 -30.55 25.48 -18.97
C THR A 91 -29.30 26.33 -19.16
N PHE A 92 -28.44 26.39 -18.14
CA PHE A 92 -27.11 26.95 -18.31
C PHE A 92 -26.35 26.08 -19.31
N GLU A 93 -25.90 26.67 -20.42
CA GLU A 93 -25.11 26.00 -21.45
C GLU A 93 -24.01 26.95 -21.94
N VAL A 94 -22.77 26.48 -21.87
CA VAL A 94 -21.59 27.19 -22.39
C VAL A 94 -20.86 26.23 -23.32
N SER A 95 -20.47 26.73 -24.49
CA SER A 95 -19.67 25.97 -25.45
C SER A 95 -18.53 26.82 -26.00
N CYS A 96 -17.32 26.29 -26.01
CA CYS A 96 -16.13 26.99 -26.49
C CYS A 96 -15.11 26.02 -27.10
N PHE A 97 -14.15 26.58 -27.85
CA PHE A 97 -13.02 25.85 -28.42
C PHE A 97 -11.72 26.35 -27.80
N ILE A 98 -10.90 25.41 -27.32
CA ILE A 98 -9.59 25.69 -26.72
C ILE A 98 -8.50 25.16 -27.63
N ASP A 99 -7.48 25.97 -27.84
CA ASP A 99 -6.22 25.55 -28.47
C ASP A 99 -5.43 24.68 -27.47
N ILE A 100 -5.08 23.45 -27.87
CA ILE A 100 -4.32 22.51 -27.04
C ILE A 100 -2.94 22.20 -27.63
N THR A 101 -2.43 23.03 -28.53
CA THR A 101 -1.11 22.85 -29.18
C THR A 101 0.06 22.77 -28.20
N GLU A 102 -0.03 23.44 -27.05
CA GLU A 102 1.03 23.46 -26.03
C GLU A 102 1.04 22.23 -25.10
N PHE A 103 -0.01 21.40 -25.13
CA PHE A 103 -0.10 20.22 -24.28
C PHE A 103 0.63 19.02 -24.91
N GLN A 104 1.57 18.43 -24.18
CA GLN A 104 2.31 17.23 -24.60
C GLN A 104 1.75 15.93 -23.99
N ASP A 105 0.72 16.03 -23.15
CA ASP A 105 0.14 14.91 -22.41
C ASP A 105 -0.88 14.10 -23.23
N GLU A 106 -1.24 12.93 -22.71
CA GLU A 106 -2.31 12.11 -23.29
C GLU A 106 -3.66 12.84 -23.26
N SER A 107 -4.54 12.57 -24.24
CA SER A 107 -5.85 13.21 -24.35
C SER A 107 -6.73 13.06 -23.10
N LYS A 108 -6.56 12.00 -22.30
CA LYS A 108 -7.28 11.89 -21.02
C LYS A 108 -6.80 12.92 -19.99
N VAL A 109 -5.49 13.14 -19.90
CA VAL A 109 -4.86 14.09 -18.97
C VAL A 109 -5.26 15.51 -19.33
N ILE A 110 -5.23 15.85 -20.62
CA ILE A 110 -5.71 17.14 -21.13
C ILE A 110 -7.18 17.37 -20.74
N ALA A 111 -8.04 16.36 -20.92
CA ALA A 111 -9.45 16.46 -20.55
C ALA A 111 -9.65 16.62 -19.03
N ASP A 112 -8.83 15.97 -18.21
CA ASP A 112 -8.88 16.12 -16.75
C ASP A 112 -8.42 17.51 -16.30
N ASN A 113 -7.34 18.05 -16.87
CA ASN A 113 -6.86 19.40 -16.59
C ASN A 113 -7.93 20.45 -16.94
N ILE A 114 -8.57 20.31 -18.10
CA ILE A 114 -9.68 21.20 -18.51
C ILE A 114 -10.86 21.09 -17.53
N ALA A 115 -11.24 19.87 -17.13
CA ALA A 115 -12.32 19.67 -16.17
C ALA A 115 -11.98 20.25 -14.78
N GLU A 116 -10.71 20.21 -14.38
CA GLU A 116 -10.22 20.82 -13.14
C GLU A 116 -10.33 22.35 -13.19
N VAL A 117 -9.86 22.99 -14.27
CA VAL A 117 -10.02 24.45 -14.46
C VAL A 117 -11.49 24.87 -14.40
N ILE A 118 -12.38 24.09 -15.03
CA ILE A 118 -13.83 24.34 -14.96
C ILE A 118 -14.33 24.21 -13.52
N SER A 119 -13.91 23.16 -12.80
CA SER A 119 -14.30 22.90 -11.40
C SER A 119 -13.82 24.00 -10.45
N GLU A 120 -12.62 24.54 -10.67
CA GLU A 120 -12.08 25.66 -9.89
C GLU A 120 -12.85 26.96 -10.15
N THR A 121 -13.36 27.13 -11.37
CA THR A 121 -14.09 28.34 -11.77
C THR A 121 -15.55 28.32 -11.32
N ASP A 122 -16.25 27.20 -11.52
CA ASP A 122 -17.68 27.08 -11.20
C ASP A 122 -17.95 26.52 -9.79
N GLU A 123 -16.88 26.14 -9.07
CA GLU A 123 -16.85 25.52 -7.75
C GLU A 123 -17.56 24.15 -7.66
N TYR A 124 -18.08 23.62 -8.78
CA TYR A 124 -18.70 22.31 -8.84
C TYR A 124 -17.65 21.21 -8.98
N ASN A 125 -17.84 20.10 -8.26
CA ASN A 125 -16.99 18.93 -8.44
C ASN A 125 -17.52 18.03 -9.56
N TRP A 126 -16.71 17.84 -10.60
CA TRP A 126 -17.02 17.10 -11.81
C TRP A 126 -16.36 15.70 -11.83
N ILE A 127 -17.17 14.65 -11.88
CA ILE A 127 -16.72 13.24 -11.83
C ILE A 127 -16.69 12.66 -13.24
N TYR A 128 -15.55 12.12 -13.65
CA TYR A 128 -15.44 11.37 -14.91
C TYR A 128 -16.46 10.22 -14.97
N ASN A 129 -17.18 10.14 -16.08
CA ASN A 129 -18.23 9.14 -16.30
C ASN A 129 -17.88 8.15 -17.41
N THR A 130 -17.64 8.63 -18.63
CA THR A 130 -17.38 7.76 -19.77
C THR A 130 -16.60 8.46 -20.88
N LYS A 131 -16.09 7.67 -21.84
CA LYS A 131 -15.48 8.16 -23.07
C LYS A 131 -16.12 7.53 -24.30
N THR A 132 -16.12 8.26 -25.41
CA THR A 132 -16.55 7.76 -26.73
C THR A 132 -15.55 8.19 -27.79
N GLU A 133 -15.18 7.26 -28.67
CA GLU A 133 -14.23 7.50 -29.76
C GLU A 133 -14.99 7.67 -31.08
N ASN A 134 -14.68 8.73 -31.81
CA ASN A 134 -15.25 9.05 -33.11
C ASN A 134 -14.13 9.30 -34.13
N LYS A 135 -14.47 9.35 -35.43
CA LYS A 135 -13.51 9.68 -36.51
C LYS A 135 -12.81 11.04 -36.35
N LYS A 136 -13.38 11.95 -35.53
CA LYS A 136 -12.89 13.31 -35.28
C LYS A 136 -12.06 13.42 -33.97
N GLY A 137 -11.87 12.33 -33.23
CA GLY A 137 -11.16 12.33 -31.95
C GLY A 137 -11.94 11.70 -30.80
N VAL A 138 -11.49 11.94 -29.57
CA VAL A 138 -11.99 11.29 -28.36
C VAL A 138 -12.84 12.26 -27.54
N THR A 139 -14.05 11.85 -27.16
CA THR A 139 -14.93 12.65 -26.29
C THR A 139 -14.98 12.06 -24.89
N TYR A 140 -14.70 12.89 -23.89
CA TYR A 140 -14.81 12.57 -22.47
C TYR A 140 -16.04 13.27 -21.87
N TYR A 141 -16.76 12.55 -21.00
CA TYR A 141 -17.95 13.04 -20.32
C TYR A 141 -17.73 13.04 -18.81
N TYR A 142 -18.01 14.17 -18.18
CA TYR A 142 -18.00 14.36 -16.73
C TYR A 142 -19.40 14.71 -16.25
N LEU A 143 -19.77 14.24 -15.07
CA LEU A 143 -21.06 14.50 -14.43
C LEU A 143 -20.86 15.26 -13.13
N CYS A 144 -21.79 16.16 -12.80
CA CYS A 144 -21.77 16.84 -11.51
C CYS A 144 -21.84 15.80 -10.37
N SER A 145 -20.99 15.92 -9.37
CA SER A 145 -20.88 14.98 -8.24
C SER A 145 -22.18 14.86 -7.41
N GLN A 146 -23.02 15.90 -7.43
CA GLN A 146 -24.34 15.94 -6.78
C GLN A 146 -25.48 15.55 -7.72
N ASN A 147 -25.20 15.07 -8.93
CA ASN A 147 -26.23 14.57 -9.84
C ASN A 147 -26.90 13.29 -9.27
N ASN A 148 -28.23 13.24 -9.31
CA ASN A 148 -29.04 12.09 -8.85
C ASN A 148 -28.72 10.78 -9.60
N GLU A 149 -28.23 10.85 -10.85
CA GLU A 149 -27.80 9.67 -11.61
C GLU A 149 -26.63 8.94 -10.94
N LEU A 150 -25.83 9.63 -10.12
CA LEU A 150 -24.73 9.06 -9.33
C LEU A 150 -25.19 8.51 -7.98
N SER A 151 -26.49 8.50 -7.69
CA SER A 151 -27.01 7.96 -6.43
C SER A 151 -26.77 6.44 -6.34
N LYS A 152 -26.07 6.03 -5.28
CA LYS A 152 -25.86 4.62 -4.93
C LYS A 152 -26.72 4.29 -3.72
N LYS A 153 -27.27 3.06 -3.67
CA LYS A 153 -27.96 2.59 -2.46
C LYS A 153 -27.01 2.66 -1.26
N PRO A 154 -27.41 3.27 -0.13
CA PRO A 154 -26.55 3.42 1.02
C PRO A 154 -26.20 2.03 1.58
N ARG A 155 -24.89 1.74 1.64
CA ARG A 155 -24.36 0.51 2.27
C ARG A 155 -24.14 0.77 3.75
N LYS A 156 -25.21 0.72 4.55
CA LYS A 156 -25.11 0.88 6.01
C LYS A 156 -24.52 -0.39 6.65
N ASN A 157 -23.67 -0.21 7.66
CA ASN A 157 -23.20 -1.34 8.47
C ASN A 157 -24.41 -1.93 9.23
N PRO A 158 -24.60 -3.26 9.24
CA PRO A 158 -25.67 -3.89 10.01
C PRO A 158 -25.64 -3.53 11.50
N ASP A 159 -24.44 -3.33 12.05
CA ASP A 159 -24.22 -2.89 13.42
C ASP A 159 -24.38 -1.36 13.52
N ILE A 160 -25.43 -0.92 14.23
CA ILE A 160 -25.79 0.50 14.43
C ILE A 160 -24.63 1.27 15.06
N THR A 161 -23.87 0.66 15.97
CA THR A 161 -22.74 1.31 16.66
C THR A 161 -21.55 1.59 15.74
N LYS A 162 -21.50 0.93 14.58
CA LYS A 162 -20.45 1.07 13.56
C LYS A 162 -20.95 1.83 12.32
N GLN A 163 -22.18 2.34 12.35
CA GLN A 163 -22.65 3.24 11.32
C GLN A 163 -21.95 4.60 11.50
N ARG A 164 -21.63 5.24 10.38
CA ARG A 164 -21.03 6.57 10.39
C ARG A 164 -22.14 7.59 10.58
N ASP A 165 -21.93 8.59 11.44
CA ASP A 165 -22.85 9.72 11.63
C ASP A 165 -22.78 10.76 10.48
N ARG A 166 -22.28 10.36 9.31
CA ARG A 166 -22.16 11.26 8.15
C ARG A 166 -23.45 11.22 7.36
N GLU A 167 -24.08 12.39 7.20
CA GLU A 167 -25.23 12.56 6.32
C GLU A 167 -24.87 12.24 4.87
N SER A 168 -25.88 11.78 4.11
CA SER A 168 -25.72 11.57 2.68
C SER A 168 -25.46 12.91 2.00
N MET A 169 -24.59 12.93 0.99
CA MET A 169 -24.48 14.09 0.11
C MET A 169 -25.84 14.36 -0.55
N ASP A 170 -26.23 15.63 -0.57
CA ASP A 170 -27.44 16.05 -1.29
C ASP A 170 -27.32 15.74 -2.78
N ARG A 171 -28.45 15.38 -3.38
CA ARG A 171 -28.55 14.99 -4.78
C ARG A 171 -29.62 15.82 -5.48
N TYR A 172 -29.28 16.36 -6.64
CA TYR A 172 -30.14 17.21 -7.45
C TYR A 172 -30.35 16.60 -8.84
N ASN A 173 -31.51 16.86 -9.44
CA ASN A 173 -31.78 16.54 -10.84
C ASN A 173 -31.17 17.60 -11.77
N CYS A 174 -29.92 17.97 -11.51
CA CYS A 174 -29.24 19.10 -12.14
C CYS A 174 -28.86 18.83 -13.60
N LYS A 175 -28.81 17.55 -14.01
CA LYS A 175 -28.33 17.11 -15.32
C LYS A 175 -27.00 17.77 -15.72
N GLY A 176 -26.20 18.12 -14.72
CA GLY A 176 -24.89 18.73 -14.86
C GLY A 176 -23.98 17.80 -15.64
N ARG A 177 -23.48 18.24 -16.78
CA ARG A 177 -22.50 17.51 -17.59
C ARG A 177 -21.47 18.42 -18.26
N ILE A 178 -20.22 17.99 -18.28
CA ILE A 178 -19.18 18.52 -19.17
C ILE A 178 -18.93 17.48 -20.26
N LYS A 179 -18.91 17.93 -21.50
CA LYS A 179 -18.46 17.17 -22.66
C LYS A 179 -17.20 17.84 -23.20
N ILE A 180 -16.10 17.10 -23.25
CA ILE A 180 -14.82 17.56 -23.79
C ILE A 180 -14.47 16.66 -24.97
N LEU A 181 -14.48 17.19 -26.19
CA LEU A 181 -14.02 16.52 -27.39
C LEU A 181 -12.61 16.99 -27.71
N ILE A 182 -11.64 16.08 -27.71
CA ILE A 182 -10.26 16.36 -28.08
C ILE A 182 -10.03 15.85 -29.51
N ASP A 183 -9.68 16.78 -30.38
CA ASP A 183 -9.23 16.52 -31.75
C ASP A 183 -7.70 16.63 -31.79
N GLU A 184 -7.04 15.47 -31.76
CA GLU A 184 -5.57 15.40 -31.81
C GLU A 184 -5.02 15.81 -33.19
N THR A 185 -5.84 15.80 -34.25
CA THR A 185 -5.39 16.15 -35.60
C THR A 185 -5.35 17.65 -35.83
N GLU A 186 -6.31 18.37 -35.26
CA GLU A 186 -6.41 19.83 -35.36
C GLU A 186 -5.86 20.53 -34.11
N HIS A 187 -5.39 19.78 -33.11
CA HIS A 187 -4.91 20.27 -31.80
C HIS A 187 -5.90 21.21 -31.11
N ILE A 188 -7.20 20.84 -31.11
CA ILE A 188 -8.27 21.64 -30.50
C ILE A 188 -9.12 20.79 -29.57
N ALA A 189 -9.52 21.37 -28.43
CA ALA A 189 -10.54 20.82 -27.54
C ALA A 189 -11.86 21.59 -27.67
N TYR A 190 -12.96 20.89 -27.94
CA TYR A 190 -14.31 21.44 -27.92
C TYR A 190 -15.01 21.09 -26.61
N ILE A 191 -15.41 22.11 -25.86
CA ILE A 191 -15.98 21.98 -24.52
C ILE A 191 -17.45 22.39 -24.57
N VAL A 192 -18.31 21.60 -23.91
CA VAL A 192 -19.71 21.94 -23.66
C VAL A 192 -20.04 21.67 -22.21
N ILE A 193 -20.34 22.72 -21.45
CA ILE A 193 -20.79 22.67 -20.07
C ILE A 193 -22.31 22.86 -20.08
N LYS A 194 -23.05 21.95 -19.47
CA LYS A 194 -24.51 22.08 -19.30
C LYS A 194 -24.91 21.86 -17.86
N HIS A 195 -25.78 22.72 -17.33
CA HIS A 195 -26.35 22.59 -16.00
C HIS A 195 -27.80 23.09 -16.00
N HIS A 196 -28.78 22.23 -15.68
CA HIS A 196 -30.19 22.62 -15.73
C HIS A 196 -30.64 23.43 -14.50
N ILE A 197 -30.01 23.22 -13.35
CA ILE A 197 -30.35 23.89 -12.09
C ILE A 197 -29.05 24.14 -11.33
N LEU A 198 -28.61 25.39 -11.21
CA LEU A 198 -27.49 25.73 -10.33
C LEU A 198 -27.94 25.56 -8.87
N HIS A 199 -27.47 24.51 -8.21
CA HIS A 199 -27.81 24.17 -6.82
C HIS A 199 -26.67 24.53 -5.87
N ASN A 200 -26.97 24.50 -4.57
CA ASN A 200 -25.98 24.71 -3.52
C ASN A 200 -24.84 23.69 -3.63
N LEU A 201 -23.62 24.20 -3.46
CA LEU A 201 -22.38 23.45 -3.50
C LEU A 201 -22.23 22.60 -2.23
N PRO A 202 -21.45 21.50 -2.28
CA PRO A 202 -21.09 20.77 -1.08
C PRO A 202 -20.26 21.68 -0.16
N PRO A 203 -20.35 21.53 1.18
CA PRO A 203 -19.42 22.22 2.06
C PRO A 203 -17.99 21.82 1.71
N ASP A 204 -17.10 22.80 1.55
CA ASP A 204 -15.69 22.52 1.33
C ASP A 204 -15.13 21.81 2.57
N VAL A 205 -14.59 20.61 2.34
CA VAL A 205 -13.94 19.79 3.35
C VAL A 205 -12.46 19.60 3.03
N SER A 206 -11.93 20.37 2.09
CA SER A 206 -10.51 20.42 1.76
C SER A 206 -9.69 20.79 3.00
N VAL A 207 -8.43 20.38 3.03
CA VAL A 207 -7.52 20.82 4.08
C VAL A 207 -6.95 22.16 3.64
N PRO A 208 -7.12 23.24 4.42
CA PRO A 208 -6.54 24.55 4.12
C PRO A 208 -5.04 24.47 3.85
N GLU A 209 -4.55 25.32 2.94
CA GLU A 209 -3.14 25.34 2.55
C GLU A 209 -2.21 25.67 3.73
N THR A 210 -2.68 26.49 4.68
CA THR A 210 -1.97 26.77 5.93
C THR A 210 -1.71 25.51 6.76
N ILE A 211 -2.67 24.59 6.80
CA ILE A 211 -2.55 23.31 7.50
C ILE A 211 -1.64 22.37 6.74
N LYS A 212 -1.77 22.30 5.41
CA LYS A 212 -0.86 21.52 4.56
C LYS A 212 0.59 21.94 4.74
N GLN A 213 0.85 23.25 4.75
CA GLN A 213 2.19 23.80 4.99
C GLN A 213 2.70 23.44 6.38
N PHE A 214 1.86 23.53 7.42
CA PHE A 214 2.24 23.10 8.77
C PHE A 214 2.61 21.62 8.84
N ILE A 215 1.88 20.74 8.14
CA ILE A 215 2.21 19.30 8.06
C ILE A 215 3.57 19.13 7.39
N LYS A 216 3.82 19.84 6.28
CA LYS A 216 5.07 19.78 5.53
C LYS A 216 6.27 20.22 6.38
N ASP A 217 6.11 21.27 7.17
CA ASP A 217 7.17 21.81 8.03
C ASP A 217 7.46 20.93 9.26
N ASN A 218 6.51 20.06 9.65
CA ASN A 218 6.61 19.21 10.85
C ASN A 218 6.54 17.71 10.52
N VAL A 219 6.97 17.35 9.32
CA VAL A 219 6.79 16.00 8.78
C VAL A 219 7.56 14.92 9.57
N ASP A 220 8.63 15.31 10.29
CA ASP A 220 9.38 14.45 11.20
C ASP A 220 8.58 14.00 12.44
N LEU A 221 7.49 14.70 12.76
CA LEU A 221 6.61 14.35 13.88
C LEU A 221 5.56 13.32 13.46
N PHE A 222 5.11 12.51 14.43
CA PHE A 222 4.01 11.59 14.18
C PHE A 222 2.70 12.34 13.85
N PRO A 223 1.86 11.82 12.94
CA PRO A 223 0.58 12.45 12.56
C PRO A 223 -0.34 12.78 13.75
N GLN A 224 -0.29 12.00 14.84
CA GLN A 224 -1.08 12.27 16.04
C GLN A 224 -0.59 13.52 16.79
N ILE A 225 0.72 13.76 16.81
CA ILE A 225 1.34 14.93 17.44
C ILE A 225 1.04 16.18 16.61
N ILE A 226 1.19 16.08 15.28
CA ILE A 226 0.85 17.18 14.37
C ILE A 226 -0.61 17.59 14.55
N TYR A 227 -1.52 16.61 14.63
CA TYR A 227 -2.94 16.88 14.86
C TYR A 227 -3.21 17.55 16.21
N SER A 228 -2.59 17.10 17.31
CA SER A 228 -2.81 17.70 18.62
C SER A 228 -2.31 19.15 18.69
N GLN A 229 -1.18 19.44 18.05
CA GLN A 229 -0.65 20.80 17.94
C GLN A 229 -1.61 21.70 17.15
N LEU A 230 -2.11 21.23 16.01
CA LEU A 230 -3.07 21.99 15.20
C LEU A 230 -4.38 22.28 15.94
N VAL A 231 -4.92 21.31 16.69
CA VAL A 231 -6.11 21.52 17.53
C VAL A 231 -5.85 22.58 18.59
N THR A 232 -4.66 22.55 19.21
CA THR A 232 -4.26 23.54 20.23
C THR A 232 -4.12 24.94 19.64
N SER A 233 -3.68 25.04 18.39
CA SER A 233 -3.55 26.30 17.64
C SER A 233 -4.88 26.85 17.09
N GLY A 234 -6.02 26.23 17.39
CA GLY A 234 -7.34 26.70 16.95
C GLY A 234 -7.74 26.26 15.54
N MET A 235 -7.33 25.05 15.11
CA MET A 235 -7.79 24.43 13.86
C MET A 235 -9.32 24.35 13.75
N ASP A 236 -9.85 24.53 12.55
CA ASP A 236 -11.27 24.32 12.23
C ASP A 236 -11.74 22.90 12.62
N ILE A 237 -12.86 22.84 13.34
CA ILE A 237 -13.51 21.61 13.81
C ILE A 237 -13.92 20.67 12.67
N ASN A 238 -14.01 21.17 11.44
CA ASN A 238 -14.33 20.38 10.25
C ASN A 238 -13.16 19.49 9.77
N ILE A 239 -11.92 19.80 10.16
CA ILE A 239 -10.74 19.04 9.75
C ILE A 239 -10.58 17.82 10.65
N ARG A 240 -10.68 16.63 10.05
CA ARG A 240 -10.55 15.37 10.76
C ARG A 240 -9.11 14.91 10.81
N GLN A 241 -8.74 14.25 11.91
CA GLN A 241 -7.45 13.57 12.08
C GLN A 241 -7.05 12.69 10.87
N LYS A 242 -8.02 12.01 10.25
CA LYS A 242 -7.78 11.18 9.06
C LYS A 242 -7.23 11.94 7.86
N GLN A 243 -7.57 13.22 7.72
CA GLN A 243 -7.08 14.05 6.62
C GLN A 243 -5.60 14.40 6.84
N ILE A 244 -5.19 14.65 8.09
CA ILE A 244 -3.77 14.82 8.46
C ILE A 244 -2.99 13.53 8.23
N HIS A 245 -3.54 12.39 8.65
CA HIS A 245 -2.96 11.06 8.39
C HIS A 245 -2.82 10.72 6.90
N TYR A 246 -3.63 11.33 6.03
CA TYR A 246 -3.51 11.17 4.58
C TYR A 246 -2.43 12.08 4.00
N TRP A 247 -2.39 13.36 4.37
CA TRP A 247 -1.43 14.32 3.82
C TRP A 247 0.00 14.11 4.33
N TRP A 248 0.16 13.68 5.59
CA TRP A 248 1.47 13.37 6.15
C TRP A 248 2.31 12.39 5.31
N PRO A 249 1.83 11.18 4.95
CA PRO A 249 2.62 10.26 4.12
C PRO A 249 2.83 10.81 2.71
N VAL A 250 1.90 11.59 2.16
CA VAL A 250 2.06 12.25 0.85
C VAL A 250 3.26 13.20 0.88
N TYR A 251 3.41 14.01 1.93
CA TYR A 251 4.54 14.92 2.07
C TYR A 251 5.85 14.20 2.41
N MET A 252 5.82 13.20 3.29
CA MET A 252 6.97 12.34 3.57
C MET A 252 7.52 11.72 2.28
N ILE A 253 6.66 11.09 1.48
CA ILE A 253 7.09 10.47 0.22
C ILE A 253 7.67 11.51 -0.73
N LYS A 254 7.05 12.68 -0.87
CA LYS A 254 7.58 13.76 -1.73
C LYS A 254 8.96 14.25 -1.31
N GLN A 255 9.27 14.24 -0.02
CA GLN A 255 10.59 14.66 0.48
C GLN A 255 11.68 13.63 0.17
N TYR A 256 11.38 12.34 0.34
CA TYR A 256 12.39 11.28 0.27
C TYR A 256 12.42 10.51 -1.06
N LYS A 257 11.34 10.49 -1.85
CA LYS A 257 11.27 9.78 -3.13
C LYS A 257 11.75 10.67 -4.28
N GLN A 258 13.07 10.85 -4.38
CA GLN A 258 13.70 11.60 -5.48
C GLN A 258 14.06 10.73 -6.71
N HIS A 259 13.97 9.40 -6.58
CA HIS A 259 14.32 8.43 -7.60
C HIS A 259 13.41 7.18 -7.51
N GLU A 260 13.22 6.45 -8.60
CA GLU A 260 12.41 5.21 -8.62
C GLU A 260 13.09 4.06 -7.86
N ASN A 261 14.43 4.05 -7.82
CA ASN A 261 15.21 3.05 -7.09
C ASN A 261 15.52 3.50 -5.65
N SER A 262 14.86 2.85 -4.68
CA SER A 262 15.03 3.08 -3.24
C SER A 262 16.44 2.82 -2.71
N PHE A 263 17.22 1.92 -3.33
CA PHE A 263 18.57 1.59 -2.87
C PHE A 263 19.56 2.72 -3.17
N ILE A 264 19.46 3.32 -4.36
CA ILE A 264 20.27 4.49 -4.76
C ILE A 264 19.94 5.67 -3.84
N LEU A 265 18.66 5.90 -3.54
CA LEU A 265 18.25 6.94 -2.58
C LEU A 265 18.88 6.77 -1.20
N ALA A 266 18.97 5.53 -0.70
CA ALA A 266 19.62 5.26 0.58
C ALA A 266 21.12 5.60 0.54
N GLN A 267 21.82 5.32 -0.57
CA GLN A 267 23.22 5.70 -0.74
C GLN A 267 23.40 7.22 -0.78
N ASP A 268 22.59 7.90 -1.58
CA ASP A 268 22.65 9.37 -1.72
C ASP A 268 22.36 10.06 -0.39
N TRP A 269 21.38 9.58 0.36
CA TRP A 269 21.06 10.09 1.69
C TRP A 269 22.21 9.88 2.69
N LEU A 270 22.82 8.69 2.74
CA LEU A 270 23.96 8.45 3.63
C LEU A 270 25.16 9.36 3.29
N ASN A 271 25.38 9.62 2.00
CA ASN A 271 26.42 10.54 1.52
C ASN A 271 26.12 11.99 1.91
N GLU A 272 24.87 12.46 1.74
CA GLU A 272 24.44 13.81 2.11
C GLU A 272 24.68 14.12 3.60
N PHE A 273 24.40 13.14 4.47
CA PHE A 273 24.58 13.27 5.91
C PHE A 273 25.98 12.84 6.42
N ASN A 274 26.94 12.58 5.51
CA ASN A 274 28.32 12.20 5.83
C ASN A 274 28.46 10.95 6.72
N TYR A 275 27.57 9.97 6.57
CA TYR A 275 27.73 8.68 7.24
C TYR A 275 28.89 7.90 6.63
N SER A 276 29.66 7.20 7.47
CA SER A 276 30.77 6.37 7.00
C SER A 276 30.24 5.01 6.56
N THR A 277 30.08 4.82 5.25
CA THR A 277 29.68 3.54 4.65
C THR A 277 30.82 2.54 4.73
N LEU A 278 30.57 1.39 5.35
CA LEU A 278 31.51 0.27 5.50
C LEU A 278 31.54 -0.61 4.24
N PHE A 279 30.37 -0.83 3.64
CA PHE A 279 30.21 -1.80 2.57
C PHE A 279 28.96 -1.50 1.73
N ILE A 280 29.07 -1.71 0.41
CA ILE A 280 27.95 -1.71 -0.53
C ILE A 280 28.03 -3.01 -1.35
N MET A 281 26.99 -3.83 -1.27
CA MET A 281 26.83 -5.01 -2.12
C MET A 281 25.79 -4.72 -3.18
N ASP A 282 26.13 -4.99 -4.44
CA ASP A 282 25.26 -4.76 -5.60
C ASP A 282 25.07 -6.01 -6.47
N SER A 283 25.45 -7.19 -5.95
CA SER A 283 25.35 -8.47 -6.67
C SER A 283 24.38 -9.41 -5.95
N SER A 284 23.31 -9.79 -6.66
CA SER A 284 22.14 -10.62 -6.26
C SER A 284 21.29 -10.13 -5.07
N VAL A 285 21.89 -9.42 -4.10
CA VAL A 285 21.24 -8.79 -2.94
C VAL A 285 21.85 -7.40 -2.76
N HIS A 286 21.01 -6.37 -2.65
CA HIS A 286 21.50 -5.01 -2.43
C HIS A 286 21.65 -4.77 -0.92
N ALA A 287 22.86 -4.42 -0.46
CA ALA A 287 23.11 -4.17 0.96
C ALA A 287 24.02 -2.95 1.17
N ILE A 288 23.74 -2.16 2.21
CA ILE A 288 24.55 -1.02 2.64
C ILE A 288 24.82 -1.16 4.13
N ALA A 289 26.09 -1.23 4.50
CA ALA A 289 26.51 -1.15 5.90
C ALA A 289 27.11 0.22 6.19
N PHE A 290 26.74 0.85 7.30
CA PHE A 290 27.24 2.17 7.68
C PHE A 290 27.43 2.30 9.20
N LEU A 291 28.40 3.13 9.59
CA LEU A 291 28.71 3.44 10.99
C LEU A 291 27.88 4.62 11.49
N THR A 292 27.47 4.57 12.75
CA THR A 292 26.74 5.67 13.41
C THR A 292 27.68 6.75 13.99
N GLY A 293 28.99 6.53 13.97
CA GLY A 293 30.00 7.40 14.59
C GLY A 293 30.27 7.12 16.08
N PHE A 294 29.44 6.29 16.72
CA PHE A 294 29.67 5.81 18.09
C PHE A 294 30.87 4.85 18.21
N GLU A 295 31.35 4.30 17.09
CA GLU A 295 32.47 3.36 17.09
C GLU A 295 33.77 4.00 17.57
N LYS A 296 33.98 5.29 17.29
CA LYS A 296 35.15 6.04 17.79
C LYS A 296 35.16 6.11 19.31
N LEU A 297 34.02 6.44 19.91
CA LEU A 297 33.86 6.56 21.37
C LEU A 297 34.02 5.22 22.08
N LEU A 298 33.60 4.12 21.45
CA LEU A 298 33.64 2.78 22.04
C LEU A 298 34.98 2.05 21.83
N LYS A 299 35.70 2.32 20.74
CA LYS A 299 37.09 1.85 20.54
C LYS A 299 38.05 2.38 21.61
N GLU A 300 37.83 3.61 22.09
CA GLU A 300 38.58 4.18 23.21
C GLU A 300 38.35 3.43 24.54
N GLN A 301 37.28 2.62 24.63
CA GLN A 301 36.88 1.91 25.85
C GLN A 301 37.07 0.37 25.77
N ASN A 302 37.66 -0.17 24.70
CA ASN A 302 37.97 -1.61 24.56
C ASN A 302 36.75 -2.56 24.71
N ILE A 303 35.61 -2.21 24.13
CA ILE A 303 34.38 -3.01 24.24
C ILE A 303 34.19 -3.90 22.99
N ILE A 304 34.01 -5.21 23.21
CA ILE A 304 33.71 -6.22 22.17
C ILE A 304 32.19 -6.34 22.02
N ILE A 305 31.74 -6.54 20.78
CA ILE A 305 30.39 -6.23 20.31
C ILE A 305 29.67 -7.52 19.93
N SER A 306 28.46 -7.73 20.45
CA SER A 306 27.66 -8.92 20.13
C SER A 306 26.17 -8.61 20.25
N GLU A 307 25.53 -8.19 19.15
CA GLU A 307 24.15 -8.56 18.79
C GLU A 307 23.71 -7.83 17.51
N CYS A 308 22.91 -8.54 16.69
CA CYS A 308 22.28 -8.03 15.48
C CYS A 308 20.76 -8.24 15.57
N ASP A 309 19.99 -7.17 15.71
CA ASP A 309 18.53 -7.23 15.78
C ASP A 309 17.88 -6.84 14.45
N ASN A 310 16.85 -7.60 14.03
CA ASN A 310 16.07 -7.35 12.82
C ASN A 310 14.89 -6.42 13.13
N THR A 311 14.79 -5.31 12.41
CA THR A 311 13.61 -4.46 12.40
C THR A 311 13.15 -4.19 10.96
N ASN A 312 12.25 -5.01 10.41
CA ASN A 312 11.09 -4.63 9.54
C ASN A 312 10.49 -5.87 8.84
N ASP A 313 9.25 -5.76 8.35
CA ASP A 313 8.53 -6.79 7.58
C ASP A 313 8.01 -6.17 6.27
N GLN A 314 8.88 -6.09 5.24
CA GLN A 314 8.55 -5.97 3.80
C GLN A 314 9.79 -5.61 2.97
N LYS A 315 10.29 -6.53 2.13
CA LYS A 315 11.38 -6.43 1.11
C LYS A 315 12.74 -5.90 1.60
N TYR A 316 12.79 -5.11 2.65
CA TYR A 316 13.97 -4.51 3.24
C TYR A 316 14.05 -4.90 4.71
N GLU A 317 15.27 -5.14 5.17
CA GLU A 317 15.57 -5.43 6.57
C GLU A 317 16.70 -4.52 7.05
N LEU A 318 16.57 -4.04 8.27
CA LEU A 318 17.59 -3.26 8.95
C LEU A 318 18.11 -4.08 10.13
N TYR A 319 19.41 -4.32 10.11
CA TYR A 319 20.16 -4.93 11.19
C TYR A 319 20.94 -3.86 11.94
N ALA A 320 20.92 -3.90 13.26
CA ALA A 320 21.71 -3.01 14.10
C ALA A 320 22.77 -3.80 14.85
N LEU A 321 24.03 -3.38 14.75
CA LEU A 321 25.09 -3.86 15.62
C LEU A 321 25.02 -3.08 16.93
N ILE A 322 24.66 -3.74 18.03
CA ILE A 322 24.43 -3.08 19.33
C ILE A 322 25.53 -3.46 20.33
N VAL A 323 25.99 -2.48 21.10
CA VAL A 323 26.86 -2.68 22.27
C VAL A 323 26.10 -2.37 23.53
N GLU A 324 26.12 -3.29 24.49
CA GLU A 324 25.63 -3.02 25.84
C GLU A 324 26.73 -2.41 26.71
N VAL A 325 26.49 -1.20 27.23
CA VAL A 325 27.33 -0.55 28.25
C VAL A 325 26.47 -0.28 29.48
N ASN A 326 26.80 -0.92 30.61
CA ASN A 326 26.08 -0.78 31.88
C ASN A 326 24.55 -1.01 31.77
N GLY A 327 24.11 -2.04 31.03
CA GLY A 327 22.68 -2.32 30.85
C GLY A 327 21.98 -1.46 29.79
N THR A 328 22.73 -0.61 29.07
CA THR A 328 22.19 0.26 28.02
C THR A 328 22.78 -0.11 26.66
N GLY A 329 21.94 -0.42 25.68
CA GLY A 329 22.34 -0.74 24.31
C GLY A 329 22.60 0.50 23.45
N PHE A 330 23.74 0.55 22.76
CA PHE A 330 24.14 1.60 21.83
C PHE A 330 24.36 1.03 20.43
N PRO A 331 23.70 1.54 19.38
CA PRO A 331 23.90 1.08 18.02
C PRO A 331 25.21 1.64 17.43
N LEU A 332 26.12 0.74 17.08
CA LEU A 332 27.42 1.05 16.49
C LEU A 332 27.40 1.15 14.97
N ALA A 333 26.65 0.24 14.35
CA ALA A 333 26.58 0.13 12.92
C ALA A 333 25.19 -0.37 12.53
N TYR A 334 24.79 -0.05 11.32
CA TYR A 334 23.60 -0.63 10.72
C TYR A 334 23.97 -1.33 9.43
N LEU A 335 23.26 -2.42 9.13
CA LEU A 335 23.27 -3.09 7.84
C LEU A 335 21.84 -3.04 7.29
N PHE A 336 21.66 -2.23 6.26
CA PHE A 336 20.42 -2.13 5.51
C PHE A 336 20.48 -3.10 4.33
N LEU A 337 19.48 -3.95 4.19
CA LEU A 337 19.49 -5.06 3.23
C LEU A 337 18.17 -5.11 2.45
N GLU A 338 18.24 -5.20 1.12
CA GLU A 338 17.11 -5.46 0.23
C GLU A 338 17.09 -6.93 -0.18
N ILE A 339 16.02 -7.63 0.22
CA ILE A 339 15.80 -9.04 -0.10
C ILE A 339 15.00 -9.13 -1.40
N ASN A 340 15.68 -9.53 -2.47
CA ASN A 340 15.02 -9.96 -3.70
C ASN A 340 14.52 -11.41 -3.50
N GLY A 341 13.23 -11.65 -3.76
CA GLY A 341 12.52 -12.90 -3.41
C GLY A 341 13.00 -14.20 -4.08
N GLU A 342 14.13 -14.17 -4.79
CA GLU A 342 14.77 -15.32 -5.45
C GLU A 342 15.88 -15.97 -4.61
N SER A 343 16.31 -15.34 -3.50
CA SER A 343 17.36 -15.85 -2.61
C SER A 343 16.79 -16.47 -1.33
N ASP A 344 17.43 -17.55 -0.84
CA ASP A 344 17.07 -18.18 0.43
C ASP A 344 17.36 -17.17 1.55
N LYS A 345 16.28 -16.60 2.11
CA LYS A 345 16.27 -15.39 2.94
C LYS A 345 17.35 -15.43 4.02
N ASP A 346 17.46 -16.55 4.72
CA ASP A 346 18.37 -16.71 5.85
C ASP A 346 19.85 -16.77 5.42
N PHE A 347 20.17 -17.37 4.26
CA PHE A 347 21.56 -17.47 3.78
C PHE A 347 22.09 -16.14 3.25
N ALA A 348 21.25 -15.37 2.56
CA ALA A 348 21.59 -14.03 2.07
C ALA A 348 21.91 -13.07 3.23
N GLN A 349 21.11 -13.11 4.30
CA GLN A 349 21.32 -12.34 5.51
C GLN A 349 22.62 -12.73 6.22
N ILE A 350 22.84 -14.03 6.44
CA ILE A 350 24.07 -14.55 7.08
C ILE A 350 25.29 -14.13 6.27
N SER A 351 25.23 -14.25 4.95
CA SER A 351 26.36 -13.90 4.07
C SER A 351 26.65 -12.40 4.11
N ALA A 352 25.62 -11.55 4.06
CA ALA A 352 25.78 -10.09 4.13
C ALA A 352 26.34 -9.63 5.49
N ALA A 353 25.86 -10.21 6.58
CA ALA A 353 26.37 -9.93 7.92
C ALA A 353 27.80 -10.45 8.10
N GLN A 354 28.15 -11.64 7.60
CA GLN A 354 29.54 -12.16 7.61
C GLN A 354 30.48 -11.34 6.73
N MET A 355 30.03 -10.83 5.59
CA MET A 355 30.84 -9.96 4.73
C MET A 355 31.09 -8.60 5.40
N THR A 356 30.09 -8.07 6.07
CA THR A 356 30.17 -6.78 6.77
C THR A 356 31.02 -6.90 8.05
N TRP A 357 30.86 -8.01 8.77
CA TRP A 357 31.50 -8.27 10.05
C TRP A 357 32.15 -9.66 10.07
N PRO A 358 33.31 -9.83 9.40
CA PRO A 358 33.94 -11.14 9.21
C PRO A 358 34.43 -11.79 10.51
N GLU A 359 34.67 -10.98 11.55
CA GLU A 359 35.11 -11.45 12.86
C GLU A 359 33.94 -11.69 13.84
N ILE A 360 32.69 -11.40 13.44
CA ILE A 360 31.52 -11.57 14.30
C ILE A 360 30.88 -12.94 14.07
N LYS A 361 30.67 -13.67 15.18
CA LYS A 361 29.87 -14.89 15.17
C LYS A 361 28.40 -14.53 15.15
N ILE A 362 27.71 -14.89 14.06
CA ILE A 362 26.26 -14.76 13.97
C ILE A 362 25.62 -15.88 14.78
N GLN A 363 24.88 -15.51 15.82
CA GLN A 363 24.07 -16.42 16.62
C GLN A 363 22.58 -16.09 16.46
N LEU A 364 21.73 -17.09 16.66
CA LEU A 364 20.29 -16.87 16.73
C LEU A 364 19.96 -15.94 17.90
N CYS A 365 19.10 -14.94 17.68
CA CYS A 365 18.66 -14.10 18.79
C CYS A 365 17.92 -14.92 19.86
N LYS A 366 17.89 -14.41 21.09
CA LYS A 366 17.29 -15.07 22.26
C LYS A 366 15.89 -15.64 21.99
N TRP A 367 15.04 -14.90 21.26
CA TRP A 367 13.69 -15.36 20.93
C TRP A 367 13.70 -16.60 20.03
N HIS A 368 14.56 -16.63 19.01
CA HIS A 368 14.69 -17.79 18.13
C HIS A 368 15.21 -19.02 18.88
N ILE A 369 16.20 -18.82 19.77
CA ILE A 369 16.71 -19.91 20.63
C ILE A 369 15.59 -20.40 21.56
N GLN A 370 14.87 -19.49 22.23
CA GLN A 370 13.74 -19.84 23.09
C GLN A 370 12.70 -20.67 22.33
N ARG A 371 12.30 -20.19 21.15
CA ARG A 371 11.32 -20.87 20.31
C ARG A 371 11.81 -22.25 19.88
N ALA A 372 13.08 -22.39 19.47
CA ALA A 372 13.65 -23.67 19.08
C ALA A 372 13.67 -24.68 20.25
N VAL A 373 14.19 -24.25 21.40
CA VAL A 373 14.28 -25.08 22.61
C VAL A 373 12.89 -25.46 23.11
N GLU A 374 11.98 -24.50 23.29
CA GLU A 374 10.64 -24.79 23.79
C GLU A 374 9.83 -25.69 22.86
N THR A 375 9.94 -25.49 21.54
CA THR A 375 9.27 -26.33 20.56
C THR A 375 9.77 -27.76 20.67
N LYS A 376 11.09 -27.96 20.83
CA LYS A 376 11.66 -29.28 21.01
C LYS A 376 11.24 -29.93 22.33
N LEU A 377 11.24 -29.17 23.42
CA LEU A 377 10.82 -29.67 24.75
C LEU A 377 9.34 -30.12 24.78
N LYS A 378 8.49 -29.55 23.92
CA LYS A 378 7.07 -29.92 23.74
C LYS A 378 6.86 -31.10 22.78
N ASP A 379 7.92 -31.69 22.23
CA ASP A 379 7.81 -32.77 21.24
C ASP A 379 7.33 -34.09 21.89
N TYR A 380 6.43 -34.78 21.20
CA TYR A 380 5.86 -36.09 21.58
C TYR A 380 6.09 -37.16 20.50
N ARG A 381 6.89 -36.84 19.46
CA ARG A 381 7.20 -37.77 18.38
C ARG A 381 8.10 -38.89 18.88
N ALA A 382 7.86 -40.10 18.36
CA ALA A 382 8.74 -41.24 18.61
C ALA A 382 10.14 -40.94 18.03
N ILE A 383 11.14 -40.86 18.90
CA ILE A 383 12.52 -40.66 18.49
C ILE A 383 13.11 -42.01 18.09
N THR A 384 13.49 -42.13 16.83
CA THR A 384 13.98 -43.39 16.24
C THR A 384 15.50 -43.42 16.08
N ARG A 385 16.17 -42.29 16.32
CA ARG A 385 17.63 -42.13 16.19
C ARG A 385 18.13 -41.08 17.17
N THR A 386 19.33 -41.29 17.71
CA THR A 386 20.13 -40.27 18.37
C THR A 386 21.50 -40.24 17.71
N ASN A 387 22.07 -39.05 17.52
CA ASN A 387 23.43 -38.84 17.05
C ASN A 387 24.36 -38.41 18.20
N TYR A 388 23.92 -38.57 19.46
CA TYR A 388 24.75 -38.26 20.63
C TYR A 388 25.90 -39.25 20.74
N ASP A 389 27.12 -38.71 20.76
CA ASP A 389 28.36 -39.47 20.99
C ASP A 389 28.85 -39.20 22.42
N GLU A 390 28.60 -40.17 23.30
CA GLU A 390 28.97 -40.12 24.70
C GLU A 390 30.49 -40.13 24.92
N TYR A 391 31.25 -40.73 24.00
CA TYR A 391 32.71 -40.74 24.08
C TYR A 391 33.26 -39.37 23.71
N GLN A 392 32.69 -38.71 22.69
CA GLN A 392 33.04 -37.33 22.37
C GLN A 392 32.76 -36.40 23.55
N ALA A 393 31.56 -36.49 24.14
CA ALA A 393 31.18 -35.66 25.28
C ALA A 393 32.09 -35.90 26.48
N ASN A 394 32.33 -37.15 26.87
CA ASN A 394 33.20 -37.49 28.00
C ASN A 394 34.68 -37.12 27.77
N ARG A 395 35.18 -37.21 26.52
CA ARG A 395 36.54 -36.75 26.19
C ARG A 395 36.71 -35.26 26.43
N LYS A 396 35.67 -34.45 26.15
CA LYS A 396 35.70 -33.01 26.38
C LYS A 396 35.48 -32.67 27.86
N PHE A 397 34.52 -33.35 28.50
CA PHE A 397 34.17 -33.13 29.90
C PHE A 397 34.05 -34.47 30.64
N THR A 398 35.06 -34.77 31.48
CA THR A 398 35.20 -36.08 32.13
C THR A 398 34.08 -36.40 33.12
N PHE A 399 33.35 -35.39 33.62
CA PHE A 399 32.19 -35.56 34.49
C PHE A 399 30.96 -36.13 33.78
N ILE A 400 30.95 -36.17 32.45
CA ILE A 400 29.82 -36.73 31.67
C ILE A 400 29.90 -38.25 31.69
N ASP A 401 28.86 -38.88 32.24
CA ASP A 401 28.73 -40.33 32.34
C ASP A 401 28.40 -40.97 30.99
N LYS A 402 29.24 -41.91 30.57
CA LYS A 402 29.07 -42.67 29.33
C LYS A 402 27.85 -43.60 29.35
N GLN A 403 27.31 -43.90 30.53
CA GLN A 403 26.12 -44.73 30.67
C GLN A 403 24.82 -43.91 30.58
N PHE A 404 24.90 -42.58 30.62
CA PHE A 404 23.74 -41.70 30.50
C PHE A 404 23.37 -41.45 29.03
N ILE A 405 22.94 -42.53 28.34
CA ILE A 405 22.66 -42.55 26.91
C ILE A 405 21.19 -42.86 26.59
N PRO A 406 20.58 -42.25 25.55
CA PRO A 406 19.20 -42.52 25.21
C PRO A 406 19.02 -43.95 24.68
N ILE A 407 18.08 -44.70 25.24
CA ILE A 407 17.75 -46.05 24.75
C ILE A 407 16.66 -45.92 23.68
N VAL A 408 17.03 -46.19 22.42
CA VAL A 408 16.08 -46.19 21.30
C VAL A 408 15.26 -47.49 21.34
N SER A 409 13.95 -47.38 21.58
CA SER A 409 13.04 -48.53 21.45
C SER A 409 12.79 -48.83 19.98
N ALA A 410 12.93 -50.10 19.57
CA ALA A 410 12.61 -50.55 18.22
C ALA A 410 11.10 -50.43 17.88
N ASN A 411 10.25 -50.15 18.88
CA ASN A 411 8.80 -50.19 18.74
C ASN A 411 8.22 -48.80 18.41
N LYS A 412 8.02 -48.53 17.12
CA LYS A 412 7.53 -47.24 16.55
C LYS A 412 6.16 -46.75 17.07
N LYS A 413 5.43 -47.55 17.85
CA LYS A 413 4.09 -47.22 18.39
C LYS A 413 4.11 -46.52 19.74
N THR A 414 5.24 -46.44 20.43
CA THR A 414 5.35 -45.77 21.73
C THR A 414 5.63 -44.28 21.55
N LYS A 415 4.66 -43.41 21.90
CA LYS A 415 4.91 -41.96 22.01
C LYS A 415 5.80 -41.75 23.22
N ILE A 416 7.05 -41.37 23.00
CA ILE A 416 7.97 -40.97 24.07
C ILE A 416 7.72 -39.50 24.35
N ARG A 417 7.43 -39.16 25.61
CA ARG A 417 7.40 -37.77 26.06
C ARG A 417 8.85 -37.30 26.12
N PHE A 418 9.25 -36.39 25.22
CA PHE A 418 10.65 -35.93 25.12
C PHE A 418 11.14 -35.25 26.40
N CYS A 419 10.33 -34.32 26.92
CA CYS A 419 10.54 -33.68 28.21
C CYS A 419 9.21 -33.57 28.97
N PRO A 420 9.13 -34.02 30.23
CA PRO A 420 7.99 -33.75 31.11
C PRO A 420 7.78 -32.25 31.31
N GLU A 421 6.52 -31.83 31.49
CA GLU A 421 6.14 -30.41 31.56
C GLU A 421 6.77 -29.66 32.72
N GLU A 422 6.89 -30.32 33.88
CA GLU A 422 7.47 -29.74 35.09
C GLU A 422 8.92 -29.27 34.92
N TYR A 423 9.71 -29.90 34.04
CA TYR A 423 11.12 -29.56 33.85
C TYR A 423 11.36 -28.50 32.76
N ARG A 424 10.39 -28.26 31.87
CA ARG A 424 10.59 -27.38 30.70
C ARG A 424 10.99 -25.94 31.08
N PRO A 425 10.33 -25.28 32.05
CA PRO A 425 10.69 -23.91 32.44
C PRO A 425 12.11 -23.82 33.02
N PHE A 426 12.52 -24.83 33.79
CA PHE A 426 13.85 -24.87 34.41
C PHE A 426 14.97 -25.09 33.39
N ILE A 427 14.75 -25.97 32.42
CA ILE A 427 15.68 -26.19 31.31
C ILE A 427 15.90 -24.88 30.54
N TRP A 428 14.80 -24.19 30.21
CA TRP A 428 14.90 -22.89 29.55
C TRP A 428 15.62 -21.87 30.43
N ASN A 429 15.32 -21.80 31.73
CA ASN A 429 15.97 -20.88 32.64
C ASN A 429 17.49 -21.10 32.72
N LEU A 430 17.95 -22.36 32.75
CA LEU A 430 19.38 -22.69 32.69
C LEU A 430 19.99 -22.23 31.37
N MET A 431 19.38 -22.58 30.24
CA MET A 431 19.86 -22.15 28.92
C MET A 431 19.94 -20.62 28.82
N ASN A 432 18.88 -19.94 29.26
CA ASN A 432 18.82 -18.49 29.28
C ASN A 432 19.95 -17.90 30.13
N GLN A 433 20.22 -18.42 31.32
CA GLN A 433 21.36 -17.96 32.13
C GLN A 433 22.69 -18.14 31.39
N HIS A 434 22.89 -19.28 30.74
CA HIS A 434 24.14 -19.56 30.03
C HIS A 434 24.36 -18.63 28.83
N LEU A 435 23.29 -18.22 28.14
CA LEU A 435 23.35 -17.25 27.04
C LEU A 435 23.77 -15.84 27.47
N HIS A 436 23.69 -15.49 28.76
CA HIS A 436 24.10 -14.17 29.27
C HIS A 436 25.49 -14.20 29.92
N LEU A 437 26.19 -15.35 29.90
CA LEU A 437 27.55 -15.44 30.40
C LEU A 437 28.53 -15.02 29.31
N HIS A 438 29.44 -14.11 29.63
CA HIS A 438 30.45 -13.62 28.71
C HIS A 438 31.75 -13.29 29.46
N PRO A 439 32.96 -13.50 28.88
CA PRO A 439 34.21 -13.22 29.57
C PRO A 439 34.42 -11.78 30.04
N LEU A 440 33.74 -10.83 29.38
CA LEU A 440 33.76 -9.40 29.73
C LEU A 440 32.63 -8.96 30.67
N ILE A 441 31.73 -9.87 31.05
CA ILE A 441 30.59 -9.55 31.91
C ILE A 441 30.76 -10.32 33.23
N PRO A 442 30.81 -9.63 34.39
CA PRO A 442 30.92 -10.32 35.66
C PRO A 442 29.64 -11.12 35.92
N ASN A 443 29.80 -12.30 36.49
CA ASN A 443 28.66 -13.11 36.94
C ASN A 443 27.93 -12.42 38.11
N SER A 444 26.85 -13.05 38.61
CA SER A 444 26.06 -12.51 39.73
C SER A 444 26.83 -12.35 41.05
N THR A 445 28.04 -12.89 41.18
CA THR A 445 28.93 -12.70 42.33
C THR A 445 30.03 -11.66 42.07
N GLY A 446 30.00 -10.98 40.92
CA GLY A 446 30.97 -9.95 40.55
C GLY A 446 32.28 -10.50 39.97
N GLN A 447 32.35 -11.80 39.65
CA GLN A 447 33.56 -12.44 39.14
C GLN A 447 33.54 -12.57 37.63
N PHE A 448 34.65 -12.24 36.99
CA PHE A 448 34.89 -12.50 35.57
C PHE A 448 35.38 -13.94 35.41
N LEU A 449 34.77 -14.66 34.47
CA LEU A 449 35.13 -16.03 34.14
C LEU A 449 35.70 -16.06 32.73
N ASP A 450 36.72 -16.87 32.48
CA ASP A 450 37.20 -17.07 31.11
C ASP A 450 36.24 -17.94 30.28
N ALA A 451 36.43 -17.96 28.96
CA ALA A 451 35.57 -18.69 28.04
C ALA A 451 35.48 -20.20 28.35
N ASN A 452 36.58 -20.83 28.79
CA ASN A 452 36.59 -22.25 29.13
C ASN A 452 35.84 -22.52 30.44
N GLN A 453 36.01 -21.65 31.43
CA GLN A 453 35.28 -21.72 32.70
C GLN A 453 33.77 -21.56 32.50
N ILE A 454 33.36 -20.59 31.67
CA ILE A 454 31.94 -20.39 31.34
C ILE A 454 31.38 -21.63 30.65
N TYR A 455 32.12 -22.16 29.67
CA TYR A 455 31.69 -23.34 28.94
C TYR A 455 31.57 -24.57 29.84
N GLU A 456 32.59 -24.87 30.63
CA GLU A 456 32.58 -25.99 31.58
C GLU A 456 31.42 -25.86 32.58
N HIS A 457 31.22 -24.67 33.14
CA HIS A 457 30.14 -24.40 34.10
C HIS A 457 28.74 -24.56 33.50
N ALA A 458 28.52 -24.03 32.30
CA ALA A 458 27.24 -24.13 31.59
C ALA A 458 26.90 -25.59 31.26
N VAL A 459 27.89 -26.34 30.75
CA VAL A 459 27.75 -27.76 30.43
C VAL A 459 27.48 -28.57 31.69
N GLN A 460 28.26 -28.36 32.75
CA GLN A 460 28.13 -29.09 34.00
C GLN A 460 26.75 -28.85 34.63
N LYS A 461 26.27 -27.61 34.68
CA LYS A 461 24.94 -27.29 35.21
C LYS A 461 23.82 -27.98 34.43
N MET A 462 23.82 -27.87 33.10
CA MET A 462 22.79 -28.50 32.27
C MET A 462 22.84 -30.04 32.39
N TYR A 463 24.05 -30.61 32.38
CA TYR A 463 24.27 -32.04 32.50
C TYR A 463 23.78 -32.59 33.84
N SER A 464 24.22 -32.00 34.96
CA SER A 464 23.82 -32.43 36.30
C SER A 464 22.32 -32.37 36.48
N TYR A 465 21.67 -31.28 36.04
CA TYR A 465 20.22 -31.15 36.09
C TYR A 465 19.51 -32.24 35.29
N CYS A 466 20.00 -32.55 34.08
CA CYS A 466 19.44 -33.63 33.29
C CYS A 466 19.66 -35.00 33.94
N LYS A 467 20.83 -35.24 34.53
CA LYS A 467 21.19 -36.51 35.16
C LYS A 467 20.34 -36.79 36.40
N GLU A 468 20.21 -35.81 37.29
CA GLU A 468 19.41 -35.90 38.53
C GLU A 468 17.93 -36.19 38.25
N ASN A 469 17.39 -35.62 37.17
CA ASN A 469 15.99 -35.78 36.77
C ASN A 469 15.78 -36.88 35.71
N SER A 470 16.80 -37.68 35.41
CA SER A 470 16.75 -38.76 34.39
C SER A 470 16.30 -38.30 32.99
N LEU A 471 16.65 -37.09 32.59
CA LEU A 471 16.26 -36.43 31.33
C LEU A 471 17.28 -36.71 30.20
N VAL A 472 17.51 -37.98 29.90
CA VAL A 472 18.56 -38.41 28.96
C VAL A 472 18.38 -37.83 27.54
N TRP A 473 17.13 -37.78 27.07
CA TRP A 473 16.79 -37.24 25.75
C TRP A 473 17.00 -35.73 25.64
N VAL A 474 16.70 -35.00 26.72
CA VAL A 474 16.96 -33.56 26.80
C VAL A 474 18.45 -33.30 26.74
N TRP A 475 19.25 -34.03 27.53
CA TRP A 475 20.70 -33.91 27.50
C TRP A 475 21.28 -34.17 26.12
N SER A 476 20.87 -35.26 25.47
CA SER A 476 21.32 -35.63 24.14
C SER A 476 21.06 -34.52 23.10
N TYR A 477 19.90 -33.86 23.17
CA TYR A 477 19.59 -32.71 22.33
C TYR A 477 20.43 -31.48 22.70
N MET A 478 20.51 -31.17 24.00
CA MET A 478 21.26 -30.02 24.50
C MET A 478 22.73 -30.08 24.09
N TRP A 479 23.35 -31.25 24.23
CA TRP A 479 24.72 -31.47 23.76
C TRP A 479 24.83 -31.23 22.26
N ASN A 480 24.06 -31.95 21.44
CA ASN A 480 24.27 -31.94 20.00
C ASN A 480 24.02 -30.59 19.32
N GLU A 481 23.05 -29.82 19.81
CA GLU A 481 22.59 -28.58 19.17
C GLU A 481 23.15 -27.31 19.81
N TRP A 482 23.60 -27.37 21.07
CA TRP A 482 23.96 -26.16 21.81
C TRP A 482 25.32 -26.24 22.50
N TYR A 483 25.65 -27.37 23.15
CA TYR A 483 26.87 -27.50 23.97
C TYR A 483 28.00 -28.29 23.30
N ARG A 484 27.85 -28.76 22.07
CA ARG A 484 28.93 -29.47 21.38
C ARG A 484 29.99 -28.47 20.94
N GLU A 485 31.23 -28.93 20.89
CA GLU A 485 32.34 -28.17 20.30
C GLU A 485 32.00 -27.72 18.87
N GLY A 486 32.21 -26.42 18.59
CA GLY A 486 31.80 -25.74 17.35
C GLY A 486 30.37 -25.16 17.37
N HIS A 487 29.52 -25.57 18.32
CA HIS A 487 28.20 -24.95 18.56
C HIS A 487 28.26 -23.97 19.73
N TRP A 488 29.10 -24.27 20.73
CA TRP A 488 29.43 -23.37 21.84
C TRP A 488 30.76 -22.65 21.58
N GLU A 489 30.70 -21.35 21.27
CA GLU A 489 31.88 -20.49 21.13
C GLU A 489 31.52 -19.12 21.72
N LEU A 490 32.42 -18.62 22.58
CA LEU A 490 32.31 -17.38 23.34
C LEU A 490 33.36 -16.40 22.88
#